data_AF-A0A522LWZ6-F1
#
_entry.id   AF-A0A522LWZ6-F1
#
_cell.length_a   1.000
_cell.length_b   1.000
_cell.length_c   1.000
_cell.angle_alpha   90.00
_cell.angle_beta   90.00
_cell.angle_gamma   90.00
#
_symmetry.space_group_name_H-M   'P 1'
#
loop_
_entity.id
_entity.type
_entity.pdbx_description
1 polymer ?
#
loop_
_entity_poly.entity_id
_entity_poly.type
_entity_poly.pdbx_seq_one_letter_code
_entity_poly.pdbx_strand_id
1 'polypeptide(L)'
;MVAAILRQVVGRESESQADNALVSAFRSQIVRALGEGRWRFADHFCDKLLAEEPRNLEAWLLKGHLAWRHFHDTQAALNCFQRVVILGGFESSNEYVARARNSLAQLLEQLS
;
A
#
# COMPACT_ATOMS: atom_id res chain seq x y z
N MET A 1 14.90 17.51 -34.03
CA MET A 1 13.94 17.45 -32.90
C MET A 1 13.46 16.02 -32.56
N VAL A 2 13.54 15.05 -33.48
CA VAL A 2 13.05 13.67 -33.24
C VAL A 2 14.01 12.81 -32.39
N ALA A 3 15.33 13.05 -32.48
CA ALA A 3 16.34 12.30 -31.71
C ALA A 3 16.32 12.57 -30.19
N ALA A 4 15.78 13.71 -29.74
CA ALA A 4 15.68 14.04 -28.31
C ALA A 4 14.50 13.32 -27.63
N ILE A 5 13.42 13.06 -28.37
CA ILE A 5 12.20 12.40 -27.87
C ILE A 5 12.45 10.91 -27.64
N LEU A 6 13.14 10.24 -28.57
CA LEU A 6 13.44 8.80 -28.45
C LEU A 6 14.39 8.48 -27.28
N ARG A 7 15.27 9.42 -26.90
CA ARG A 7 16.17 9.26 -25.74
C ARG A 7 15.42 9.32 -24.41
N GLN A 8 14.33 10.12 -24.34
CA GLN A 8 13.48 10.19 -23.15
C GLN A 8 12.55 8.98 -23.02
N VAL A 9 12.08 8.41 -24.14
CA VAL A 9 11.18 7.23 -24.11
C VAL A 9 11.93 5.98 -23.62
N VAL A 10 13.13 5.71 -24.15
CA VAL A 10 13.93 4.53 -23.74
C VAL A 10 14.44 4.67 -22.29
N GLY A 11 14.76 5.88 -21.83
CA GLY A 11 15.09 6.15 -20.43
C GLY A 11 13.90 5.89 -19.49
N ARG A 12 12.70 6.36 -19.87
CA ARG A 12 11.46 6.12 -19.11
C ARG A 12 11.01 4.67 -19.09
N GLU A 13 11.24 3.91 -20.15
CA GLU A 13 10.90 2.48 -20.20
C GLU A 13 11.81 1.65 -19.30
N SER A 14 13.09 2.02 -19.23
CA SER A 14 14.07 1.38 -18.33
C SER A 14 13.81 1.72 -16.87
N GLU A 15 13.48 2.99 -16.57
CA GLU A 15 13.07 3.44 -15.24
C GLU A 15 11.72 2.81 -14.84
N SER A 16 10.71 2.83 -15.71
CA SER A 16 9.41 2.19 -15.45
C SER A 16 9.53 0.67 -15.25
N GLN A 17 10.38 -0.03 -16.02
CA GLN A 17 10.64 -1.45 -15.77
C GLN A 17 11.40 -1.71 -14.48
N ALA A 18 12.38 -0.87 -14.14
CA ALA A 18 13.13 -0.97 -12.89
C ALA A 18 12.25 -0.67 -11.67
N ASP A 19 11.41 0.35 -11.76
CA ASP A 19 10.42 0.73 -10.75
C ASP A 19 9.40 -0.40 -10.56
N ASN A 20 8.91 -0.98 -11.66
CA ASN A 20 8.01 -2.14 -11.62
C ASN A 20 8.70 -3.38 -11.01
N ALA A 21 9.97 -3.63 -11.32
CA ALA A 21 10.73 -4.72 -10.74
C ALA A 21 10.97 -4.53 -9.23
N LEU A 22 11.31 -3.31 -8.81
CA LEU A 22 11.52 -2.96 -7.42
C LEU A 22 10.23 -3.07 -6.60
N VAL A 23 9.12 -2.52 -7.12
CA VAL A 23 7.77 -2.65 -6.55
C VAL A 23 7.38 -4.12 -6.41
N SER A 24 7.62 -4.93 -7.44
CA SER A 24 7.32 -6.37 -7.40
C SER A 24 8.15 -7.08 -6.33
N ALA A 25 9.42 -6.72 -6.18
CA ALA A 25 10.30 -7.27 -5.15
C ALA A 25 9.83 -6.90 -3.75
N PHE A 26 9.41 -5.65 -3.51
CA PHE A 26 8.83 -5.26 -2.22
C PHE A 26 7.56 -6.04 -1.92
N ARG A 27 6.65 -6.24 -2.90
CA ARG A 27 5.46 -7.07 -2.72
C ARG A 27 5.81 -8.50 -2.34
N SER A 28 6.79 -9.13 -3.00
CA SER A 28 7.23 -10.49 -2.63
C SER A 28 7.81 -10.55 -1.21
N GLN A 29 8.60 -9.55 -0.80
CA GLN A 29 9.15 -9.49 0.55
C GLN A 29 8.07 -9.29 1.62
N ILE A 30 7.05 -8.48 1.33
CA ILE A 30 5.88 -8.30 2.20
C ILE A 30 5.17 -9.63 2.42
N VAL A 31 4.80 -10.32 1.33
CA VAL A 31 4.08 -11.61 1.41
C VAL A 31 4.87 -12.63 2.22
N ARG A 32 6.18 -12.71 1.96
CA ARG A 32 7.08 -13.59 2.71
C ARG A 32 7.13 -13.22 4.20
N ALA A 33 7.30 -11.94 4.52
CA ALA A 33 7.36 -11.47 5.90
C ALA A 33 6.06 -11.73 6.66
N LEU A 34 4.90 -11.57 6.00
CA LEU A 34 3.60 -11.93 6.57
C LEU A 34 3.49 -13.44 6.84
N GLY A 35 3.92 -14.28 5.91
CA GLY A 35 3.93 -15.74 6.08
C GLY A 35 4.86 -16.21 7.21
N GLU A 36 5.96 -15.50 7.44
CA GLU A 36 6.90 -15.76 8.55
C GLU A 36 6.47 -15.09 9.88
N GLY A 37 5.35 -14.35 9.90
CA GLY A 37 4.90 -13.60 11.07
C GLY A 37 5.80 -12.42 11.47
N ARG A 38 6.64 -11.95 10.56
CA ARG A 38 7.58 -10.84 10.78
C ARG A 38 6.90 -9.50 10.49
N TRP A 39 5.95 -9.13 11.34
CA TRP A 39 5.07 -7.96 11.14
C TRP A 39 5.81 -6.64 10.93
N ARG A 40 6.88 -6.39 11.70
CA ARG A 40 7.70 -5.17 11.55
C ARG A 40 8.46 -5.11 10.22
N PHE A 41 8.89 -6.25 9.70
CA PHE A 41 9.51 -6.30 8.37
C PHE A 41 8.47 -6.08 7.27
N ALA A 42 7.29 -6.66 7.41
CA ALA A 42 6.19 -6.41 6.49
C ALA A 42 5.84 -4.92 6.45
N ASP A 43 5.72 -4.27 7.61
CA ASP A 43 5.44 -2.83 7.71
C ASP A 43 6.53 -1.98 7.05
N HIS A 44 7.80 -2.31 7.29
CA HIS A 44 8.94 -1.62 6.66
C HIS A 44 8.93 -1.73 5.13
N PHE A 45 8.62 -2.90 4.58
CA PHE A 45 8.51 -3.05 3.14
C PHE A 45 7.26 -2.37 2.57
N CYS A 46 6.18 -2.24 3.35
CA CYS A 46 5.04 -1.40 2.96
C CYS A 46 5.45 0.08 2.85
N ASP A 47 6.27 0.60 3.77
CA ASP A 47 6.77 1.98 3.69
C ASP A 47 7.62 2.20 2.45
N LYS A 48 8.50 1.25 2.12
CA LYS A 48 9.28 1.30 0.87
C LYS A 48 8.38 1.27 -0.36
N LEU A 49 7.38 0.39 -0.37
CA LEU A 49 6.42 0.31 -1.47
C LEU A 49 5.62 1.61 -1.63
N LEU A 50 5.25 2.26 -0.53
CA LEU A 50 4.55 3.54 -0.53
C LEU A 50 5.45 4.72 -0.89
N ALA A 51 6.77 4.63 -0.72
CA ALA A 51 7.71 5.63 -1.21
C ALA A 51 7.74 5.65 -2.75
N GLU A 52 7.69 4.48 -3.39
CA GLU A 52 7.64 4.33 -4.84
C GLU A 52 6.22 4.56 -5.40
N GLU A 53 5.19 3.98 -4.75
CA GLU A 53 3.79 4.09 -5.13
C GLU A 53 2.94 4.69 -3.99
N PRO A 54 2.95 6.03 -3.78
CA PRO A 54 2.22 6.67 -2.67
C PRO A 54 0.70 6.45 -2.69
N ARG A 55 0.16 6.12 -3.87
CA ARG A 55 -1.27 5.86 -4.09
C ARG A 55 -1.63 4.37 -4.05
N ASN A 56 -0.70 3.49 -3.66
CA ASN A 56 -0.97 2.07 -3.59
C ASN A 56 -1.95 1.73 -2.45
N LEU A 57 -3.19 1.41 -2.82
CA LEU A 57 -4.27 1.10 -1.89
C LEU A 57 -4.02 -0.17 -1.08
N GLU A 58 -3.42 -1.18 -1.71
CA GLU A 58 -3.10 -2.45 -1.07
C GLU A 58 -2.10 -2.25 0.07
N ALA A 59 -1.04 -1.48 -0.18
CA ALA A 59 -0.01 -1.18 0.82
C ALA A 59 -0.59 -0.40 2.01
N TRP A 60 -1.42 0.61 1.77
CA TRP A 60 -2.13 1.35 2.83
C TRP A 60 -3.08 0.45 3.63
N LEU A 61 -3.85 -0.41 2.95
CA LEU A 61 -4.76 -1.34 3.61
C LEU A 61 -3.99 -2.31 4.51
N LEU A 62 -2.88 -2.86 4.01
CA LEU A 62 -2.04 -3.77 4.76
C LEU A 62 -1.41 -3.12 5.99
N LYS A 63 -0.87 -1.89 5.87
CA LYS A 63 -0.37 -1.13 7.03
C LYS A 63 -1.46 -0.93 8.09
N GLY A 64 -2.70 -0.63 7.66
CA GLY A 64 -3.84 -0.51 8.57
C GLY A 64 -4.09 -1.79 9.36
N HIS A 65 -4.06 -2.95 8.71
CA HIS A 65 -4.22 -4.24 9.38
C HIS A 65 -3.04 -4.57 10.31
N LEU A 66 -1.81 -4.27 9.91
CA LEU A 66 -0.62 -4.46 10.76
C LEU A 66 -0.70 -3.61 12.03
N ALA A 67 -1.02 -2.32 11.87
CA ALA A 67 -1.21 -1.39 12.99
C ALA A 67 -2.29 -1.88 13.95
N TRP A 68 -3.45 -2.29 13.43
CA TRP A 68 -4.57 -2.72 14.26
C TRP A 68 -4.31 -4.05 14.98
N ARG A 69 -3.88 -5.08 14.25
CA ARG A 69 -3.84 -6.46 14.76
C ARG A 69 -2.53 -6.83 15.44
N HIS A 70 -1.42 -6.20 15.07
CA HIS A 70 -0.09 -6.60 15.52
C HIS A 70 0.64 -5.54 16.32
N PHE A 71 0.34 -4.26 16.11
CA PHE A 71 0.95 -3.16 16.87
C PHE A 71 0.01 -2.55 17.91
N HIS A 72 -1.28 -2.92 17.89
CA HIS A 72 -2.32 -2.37 18.75
C HIS A 72 -2.39 -0.83 18.69
N ASP A 73 -2.02 -0.25 17.55
CA ASP A 73 -2.09 1.19 17.29
C ASP A 73 -3.34 1.49 16.47
N THR A 74 -4.43 1.69 17.19
CA THR A 74 -5.74 2.01 16.60
C THR A 74 -5.72 3.33 15.84
N GLN A 75 -4.93 4.32 16.27
CA GLN A 75 -4.86 5.62 15.60
C GLN A 75 -4.15 5.52 14.25
N ALA A 76 -3.02 4.82 14.21
CA ALA A 76 -2.32 4.54 12.96
C ALA A 76 -3.18 3.69 12.01
N ALA A 77 -3.91 2.70 12.53
CA ALA A 77 -4.83 1.90 11.74
C ALA A 77 -5.95 2.73 11.09
N LEU A 78 -6.60 3.59 11.88
CA LEU A 78 -7.63 4.51 11.39
C LEU A 78 -7.09 5.41 10.28
N ASN A 79 -5.91 6.00 10.47
CA ASN A 79 -5.29 6.86 9.46
C ASN A 79 -5.06 6.10 8.15
N CYS A 80 -4.49 4.88 8.24
CA CYS A 80 -4.22 4.05 7.07
C CYS A 80 -5.51 3.70 6.31
N PHE A 81 -6.56 3.26 7.01
CA PHE A 81 -7.83 2.93 6.34
C PHE A 81 -8.52 4.17 5.75
N GLN A 82 -8.46 5.32 6.42
CA GLN A 82 -8.95 6.58 5.86
C GLN A 82 -8.20 6.94 4.58
N ARG A 83 -6.88 6.76 4.53
CA ARG A 83 -6.09 6.98 3.31
C ARG A 83 -6.55 6.09 2.16
N VAL A 84 -6.84 4.81 2.40
CA VAL A 84 -7.39 3.91 1.37
C VAL A 84 -8.70 4.46 0.80
N VAL A 85 -9.61 4.91 1.66
CA VAL A 85 -10.90 5.47 1.23
C VAL A 85 -10.73 6.78 0.45
N ILE A 86 -9.84 7.66 0.89
CA ILE A 86 -9.56 8.94 0.22
C ILE A 86 -8.93 8.70 -1.16
N LEU A 87 -7.96 7.78 -1.25
CA LEU A 87 -7.21 7.52 -2.48
C LEU A 87 -7.98 6.67 -3.48
N GLY A 88 -8.74 5.69 -3.01
CA GLY A 88 -9.54 4.80 -3.85
C GLY A 88 -10.85 5.42 -4.35
N GLY A 89 -11.19 6.61 -3.83
CA GLY A 89 -12.39 7.35 -4.19
C GLY A 89 -13.66 6.82 -3.54
N PHE A 90 -14.78 7.50 -3.81
CA PHE A 90 -16.08 7.11 -3.29
C PHE A 90 -16.68 5.88 -3.98
N GLU A 91 -16.13 5.48 -5.13
CA GLU A 91 -16.65 4.36 -5.92
C GLU A 91 -16.59 3.03 -5.16
N SER A 92 -17.77 2.49 -4.89
CA SER A 92 -17.99 1.23 -4.18
C SER A 92 -17.45 -0.01 -4.91
N SER A 93 -17.01 0.14 -6.16
CA SER A 93 -16.50 -0.96 -6.99
C SER A 93 -15.08 -1.39 -6.60
N ASN A 94 -14.35 -0.55 -5.87
CA ASN A 94 -12.99 -0.87 -5.47
C ASN A 94 -12.96 -1.77 -4.23
N GLU A 95 -12.48 -3.00 -4.39
CA GLU A 95 -12.40 -4.00 -3.32
C GLU A 95 -11.60 -3.51 -2.11
N TYR A 96 -10.49 -2.79 -2.32
CA TYR A 96 -9.66 -2.29 -1.22
C TYR A 96 -10.41 -1.25 -0.38
N VAL A 97 -11.21 -0.40 -1.00
CA VAL A 97 -12.06 0.59 -0.31
C VAL A 97 -13.16 -0.09 0.48
N ALA A 98 -13.80 -1.12 -0.08
CA ALA A 98 -14.81 -1.91 0.63
C ALA A 98 -14.21 -2.59 1.87
N ARG A 99 -13.02 -3.23 1.73
CA ARG A 99 -12.29 -3.84 2.85
C ARG A 99 -11.88 -2.82 3.91
N ALA A 100 -11.41 -1.64 3.51
CA ALA A 100 -11.06 -0.56 4.44
C ALA A 100 -12.28 -0.06 5.22
N ARG A 101 -13.42 0.16 4.54
CA ARG A 101 -14.69 0.58 5.19
C ARG A 101 -15.18 -0.45 6.21
N ASN A 102 -15.12 -1.74 5.88
CA ASN A 102 -15.49 -2.80 6.82
C ASN A 102 -14.57 -2.81 8.04
N SER A 103 -13.26 -2.63 7.84
CA SER A 103 -12.29 -2.58 8.94
C SER A 103 -12.49 -1.34 9.83
N LEU A 104 -12.83 -0.20 9.23
CA LEU A 104 -13.21 1.02 9.97
C LEU A 104 -14.48 0.81 10.79
N ALA A 105 -15.51 0.17 10.22
CA ALA A 105 -16.74 -0.12 10.95
C ALA A 105 -16.48 -1.00 12.18
N GLN A 106 -15.69 -2.08 12.01
CA GLN A 106 -15.29 -2.96 13.12
C GLN A 106 -14.50 -2.20 14.21
N LEU A 107 -13.61 -1.29 13.81
CA LEU A 107 -12.86 -0.46 14.75
C LEU A 107 -13.76 0.46 15.57
N LEU A 108 -14.78 1.05 14.93
CA LEU A 108 -15.73 1.93 15.61
C LEU A 108 -16.62 1.15 16.59
N GLU A 109 -17.06 -0.05 16.21
CA GLU A 109 -17.82 -0.94 17.10
C GLU A 109 -17.01 -1.40 18.33
N GLN A 110 -15.69 -1.54 18.20
CA GLN A 110 -14.82 -1.87 19.35
C GLN A 110 -14.59 -0.69 20.30
N LEU A 111 -14.87 0.54 19.87
CA LEU A 111 -14.66 1.77 20.64
C LEU A 111 -15.95 2.31 21.28
N SER A 112 -17.12 1.76 20.90
CA SER A 112 -18.44 2.06 21.48
C SER A 112 -18.76 1.18 22.68
#